data_AF-A0A1Y1MIC9-F1
#
_entry.id   AF-A0A1Y1MIC9-F1
#
_cell.length_a   1.000
_cell.length_b   1.000
_cell.length_c   1.000
_cell.angle_alpha   90.00
_cell.angle_beta   90.00
_cell.angle_gamma   90.00
#
_symmetry.space_group_name_H-M   'P 1'
#
loop_
_entity.id
_entity.type
_entity.pdbx_description
1 polymer ?
#
loop_
_entity_poly.entity_id
_entity_poly.type
_entity_poly.pdbx_seq_one_letter_code
_entity_poly.pdbx_strand_id
1 'polypeptide(L)'
;ELISIEKQLPNNVLFTVLGLSIDIRRPFTITKCCVAVFRSEMICFKFVLTLLLNISLVRTLKVSDLDEHDYDCMKLLNLTVDFVVDGFNRYNFLTVGDSELNEFVSCSWSKAGYLTGGSKIDANKIKVWMHENLVKKTPDAKVTAEDLVEPCRDVTGKDSGDTVVKVYNCMMTIWWQSRW
;
A
#
# COMPACT_ATOMS: atom_id res chain seq x y z
N GLU A 1 -0.71 22.58 -18.11
CA GLU A 1 -1.50 23.82 -17.95
C GLU A 1 -1.01 24.55 -16.72
N LEU A 2 -0.75 25.86 -16.81
CA LEU A 2 -0.29 26.70 -15.71
C LEU A 2 -1.49 27.18 -14.90
N ILE A 3 -1.62 26.74 -13.65
CA ILE A 3 -2.58 27.31 -12.70
C ILE A 3 -1.84 28.39 -11.91
N SER A 4 -2.18 29.66 -12.14
CA SER A 4 -1.75 30.77 -11.29
C SER A 4 -2.78 30.94 -10.18
N ILE A 5 -2.37 30.81 -8.92
CA ILE A 5 -3.21 31.13 -7.76
C ILE A 5 -2.62 32.39 -7.13
N GLU A 6 -3.22 33.53 -7.43
CA GLU A 6 -2.92 34.79 -6.73
C GLU A 6 -3.85 34.90 -5.52
N LYS A 7 -3.25 34.97 -4.32
CA LYS A 7 -3.99 35.24 -3.08
C LYS A 7 -3.42 36.49 -2.44
N GLN A 8 -4.22 37.56 -2.44
CA GLN A 8 -3.85 38.84 -1.84
C GLN A 8 -4.19 38.81 -0.34
N LEU A 9 -3.17 38.91 0.52
CA LEU A 9 -3.32 39.08 1.96
C LEU A 9 -3.14 40.57 2.33
N PRO A 10 -3.71 41.03 3.46
CA PRO A 10 -3.68 42.42 3.88
C PRO A 10 -2.30 42.75 4.45
N ASN A 11 -1.33 42.95 3.56
CA ASN A 11 -0.03 43.60 3.71
C ASN A 11 0.73 43.27 2.42
N ASN A 12 1.09 44.29 1.63
CA ASN A 12 1.66 44.22 0.27
C ASN A 12 2.83 43.22 0.09
N VAL A 13 2.53 41.93 0.07
CA VAL A 13 3.45 40.85 -0.28
C VAL A 13 2.81 40.09 -1.44
N LEU A 14 3.33 40.35 -2.64
CA LEU A 14 2.94 39.64 -3.86
C LEU A 14 3.74 38.33 -3.89
N PHE A 15 3.07 37.19 -3.68
CA PHE A 15 3.66 35.88 -3.91
C PHE A 15 3.34 35.44 -5.34
N THR A 16 4.34 35.42 -6.22
CA THR A 16 4.22 34.80 -7.54
C THR A 16 4.87 33.42 -7.50
N VAL A 17 4.05 32.37 -7.48
CA VAL A 17 4.54 30.99 -7.66
C VAL A 17 4.61 30.72 -9.17
N LEU A 18 5.81 30.79 -9.75
CA LEU A 18 6.04 30.38 -11.13
C LEU A 18 6.00 28.85 -11.25
N GLY A 19 5.14 28.36 -12.13
CA GLY A 19 4.60 27.00 -12.14
C GLY A 19 5.59 25.85 -12.28
N LEU A 20 5.15 24.68 -11.79
CA LEU A 20 5.77 23.38 -12.01
C LEU A 20 5.41 22.84 -13.41
N SER A 21 6.41 22.54 -14.25
CA SER A 21 6.24 21.62 -15.38
C SER A 21 6.68 20.23 -14.96
N ILE A 22 5.76 19.26 -15.10
CA ILE A 22 6.00 17.85 -14.79
C ILE A 22 5.92 17.08 -16.11
N ASP A 23 7.05 16.53 -16.56
CA ASP A 23 7.10 15.58 -17.67
C ASP A 23 6.98 14.15 -17.11
N ILE A 24 5.99 13.39 -17.58
CA ILE A 24 5.54 12.12 -16.98
C ILE A 24 6.28 10.90 -17.59
N ARG A 25 7.24 11.09 -18.52
CA ARG A 25 7.82 9.96 -19.29
C ARG A 25 9.17 9.40 -18.83
N ARG A 26 9.77 9.84 -17.71
CA ARG A 26 11.04 9.28 -17.18
C ARG A 26 11.10 9.30 -15.64
N PRO A 27 11.91 8.43 -14.99
CA PRO A 27 12.08 8.43 -13.53
C PRO A 27 12.61 9.79 -13.06
N PHE A 28 11.92 10.39 -12.09
CA PHE A 28 12.03 11.79 -11.73
C PHE A 28 13.39 12.16 -11.12
N THR A 29 14.11 13.08 -11.79
CA THR A 29 15.16 13.90 -11.17
C THR A 29 14.60 15.31 -11.02
N ILE A 30 14.35 15.77 -9.78
CA ILE A 30 13.90 17.14 -9.52
C ILE A 30 15.06 18.09 -9.82
N THR A 31 14.98 18.80 -10.93
CA THR A 31 16.04 19.71 -11.36
C THR A 31 15.58 21.15 -11.12
N LYS A 32 15.92 21.68 -9.94
CA LYS A 32 15.80 23.09 -9.48
C LYS A 32 14.40 23.60 -9.12
N CYS A 33 14.19 23.81 -7.81
CA CYS A 33 13.29 24.86 -7.31
C CYS A 33 14.08 26.17 -7.21
N CYS A 34 13.75 27.17 -8.01
CA CYS A 34 14.25 28.54 -7.80
C CYS A 34 13.17 29.36 -7.11
N VAL A 35 13.39 29.68 -5.82
CA VAL A 35 12.59 30.67 -5.09
C VAL A 35 13.43 31.95 -5.03
N ALA A 36 13.03 33.00 -5.75
CA ALA A 36 13.62 34.32 -5.59
C ALA A 36 12.98 34.97 -4.35
N VAL A 37 13.77 35.16 -3.28
CA VAL A 37 13.33 35.80 -2.03
C VAL A 37 14.03 37.15 -1.91
N PHE A 38 13.27 38.25 -1.95
CA PHE A 38 13.77 39.55 -1.51
C PHE A 38 13.57 39.69 0.01
N ARG A 39 14.70 39.72 0.73
CA ARG A 39 14.95 40.11 2.14
C ARG A 39 13.77 40.02 3.13
N SER A 40 13.79 38.95 3.94
CA SER A 40 13.50 38.94 5.39
C SER A 40 13.79 37.52 5.94
N GLU A 41 15.02 37.32 6.41
CA GLU A 41 15.72 36.02 6.43
C GLU A 41 15.41 35.03 7.57
N MET A 42 14.40 35.21 8.43
CA MET A 42 14.24 34.30 9.59
C MET A 42 12.89 33.60 9.75
N ILE A 43 11.87 33.93 8.95
CA ILE A 43 10.52 33.34 9.14
C ILE A 43 10.23 32.22 8.12
N CYS A 44 10.80 32.28 6.90
CA CYS A 44 10.53 31.30 5.86
C CYS A 44 11.12 29.90 6.14
N PHE A 45 12.28 29.81 6.81
CA PHE A 45 12.96 28.51 6.96
C PHE A 45 12.22 27.55 7.90
N LYS A 46 11.61 28.07 8.98
CA LYS A 46 10.74 27.27 9.87
C LYS A 46 9.47 26.80 9.16
N PHE A 47 8.86 27.65 8.33
CA PHE A 47 7.63 27.29 7.62
C PHE A 47 7.87 26.27 6.50
N VAL A 48 8.95 26.43 5.74
CA VAL A 48 9.32 25.48 4.67
C VAL A 48 9.73 24.11 5.25
N LEU A 49 10.49 24.09 6.35
CA LEU A 49 10.87 22.84 7.00
C LEU A 49 9.65 22.12 7.60
N THR A 50 8.73 22.85 8.24
CA THR A 50 7.49 22.28 8.80
C THR A 50 6.54 21.82 7.70
N LEU A 51 6.48 22.50 6.55
CA LEU A 51 5.67 22.08 5.41
C LEU A 51 6.28 20.86 4.69
N LEU A 52 7.60 20.79 4.53
CA LEU A 52 8.29 19.63 3.95
C LEU A 52 8.25 18.40 4.87
N LEU A 53 8.34 18.60 6.19
CA LEU A 53 8.14 17.55 7.18
C LEU A 53 6.69 17.06 7.15
N ASN A 54 5.69 17.94 7.06
CA ASN A 54 4.30 17.53 6.92
C ASN A 54 4.00 16.86 5.57
N ILE A 55 4.61 17.29 4.46
CA ILE A 55 4.44 16.62 3.16
C ILE A 55 5.12 15.24 3.17
N SER A 56 6.26 15.08 3.85
CA SER A 56 6.88 13.76 4.05
C SER A 56 6.02 12.88 4.95
N LEU A 57 5.47 13.43 6.03
CA LEU A 57 4.61 12.72 6.98
C LEU A 57 3.28 12.30 6.33
N VAL A 58 2.67 13.17 5.52
CA VAL A 58 1.46 12.89 4.75
C VAL A 58 1.75 11.95 3.57
N ARG A 59 2.98 11.92 3.02
CA ARG A 59 3.40 10.91 2.03
C ARG A 59 3.59 9.52 2.64
N THR A 60 4.04 9.42 3.89
CA THR A 60 4.06 8.13 4.61
C THR A 60 2.67 7.60 4.97
N LEU A 61 1.64 8.46 5.00
CA LEU A 61 0.28 8.10 5.39
C LEU A 61 -0.60 7.56 4.23
N LYS A 62 0.01 7.18 3.10
CA LYS A 62 -0.67 6.58 1.95
C LYS A 62 -0.12 5.19 1.57
N VAL A 63 0.60 4.52 2.47
CA VAL A 63 1.69 3.60 2.07
C VAL A 63 1.43 2.10 2.28
N SER A 64 0.29 1.65 2.79
CA SER A 64 0.02 0.20 2.79
C SER A 64 -1.46 -0.12 2.87
N ASP A 65 -1.96 -1.01 2.00
CA ASP A 65 -3.32 -1.59 2.04
C ASP A 65 -3.55 -2.51 3.26
N LEU A 66 -2.86 -2.24 4.38
CA LEU A 66 -2.94 -2.99 5.63
C LEU A 66 -4.19 -2.58 6.40
N ASP A 67 -4.88 -3.58 6.95
CA ASP A 67 -6.06 -3.39 7.76
C ASP A 67 -5.77 -3.42 9.27
N GLU A 68 -6.80 -3.27 10.10
CA GLU A 68 -6.67 -3.26 11.56
C GLU A 68 -6.06 -4.56 12.12
N HIS A 69 -6.36 -5.71 11.50
CA HIS A 69 -5.81 -7.00 11.91
C HIS A 69 -4.32 -7.11 11.62
N ASP A 70 -3.87 -6.53 10.50
CA ASP A 70 -2.46 -6.44 10.17
C ASP A 70 -1.69 -5.61 11.21
N TYR A 71 -2.16 -4.41 11.54
CA TYR A 71 -1.50 -3.56 12.55
C TYR A 71 -1.45 -4.21 13.93
N ASP A 72 -2.52 -4.90 14.32
CA ASP A 72 -2.57 -5.68 15.55
C ASP A 72 -1.46 -6.75 15.60
N CYS A 73 -1.33 -7.52 14.52
CA CYS A 73 -0.34 -8.59 14.43
C CYS A 73 1.08 -8.06 14.35
N MET A 74 1.31 -6.96 13.65
CA MET A 74 2.61 -6.28 13.64
C MET A 74 3.02 -5.86 15.05
N LYS A 75 2.09 -5.29 15.82
CA LYS A 75 2.36 -4.89 17.21
C LYS A 75 2.68 -6.09 18.10
N LEU A 76 1.93 -7.19 17.94
CA LEU A 76 2.15 -8.42 18.72
C LEU A 76 3.51 -9.07 18.41
N LEU A 77 3.92 -9.05 17.15
CA LEU A 77 5.16 -9.67 16.68
C LEU A 77 6.35 -8.69 16.65
N ASN A 78 6.14 -7.44 17.07
CA ASN A 78 7.14 -6.37 17.04
C ASN A 78 7.74 -6.15 15.64
N LEU A 79 6.90 -6.19 14.60
CA LEU A 79 7.27 -5.99 13.20
C LEU A 79 7.05 -4.54 12.76
N THR A 80 7.84 -4.09 11.77
CA THR A 80 7.70 -2.77 11.16
C THR A 80 6.79 -2.82 9.93
N VAL A 81 6.23 -1.68 9.53
CA VAL A 81 5.46 -1.56 8.28
C VAL A 81 6.33 -1.96 7.10
N ASP A 82 7.57 -1.49 7.06
CA ASP A 82 8.52 -1.76 5.97
C ASP A 82 8.77 -3.26 5.82
N PHE A 83 8.97 -4.00 6.93
CA PHE A 83 9.11 -5.45 6.89
C PHE A 83 7.90 -6.14 6.24
N VAL A 84 6.69 -5.78 6.65
CA VAL A 84 5.47 -6.39 6.11
C VAL A 84 5.30 -6.05 4.62
N VAL A 85 5.50 -4.80 4.25
CA VAL A 85 5.36 -4.32 2.86
C VAL A 85 6.42 -4.95 1.96
N ASP A 86 7.68 -5.04 2.41
CA ASP A 86 8.77 -5.70 1.69
C ASP A 86 8.59 -7.23 1.59
N GLY A 87 7.72 -7.80 2.44
CA GLY A 87 7.25 -9.17 2.32
C GLY A 87 6.48 -9.46 1.03
N PHE A 88 5.96 -8.43 0.35
CA PHE A 88 5.31 -8.51 -0.95
C PHE A 88 6.24 -8.10 -2.09
N ASN A 89 6.25 -8.88 -3.17
CA ASN A 89 6.97 -8.48 -4.38
C ASN A 89 6.17 -7.47 -5.22
N ARG A 90 6.79 -6.96 -6.30
CA ARG A 90 6.17 -5.97 -7.20
C ARG A 90 4.86 -6.41 -7.88
N TYR A 91 4.53 -7.70 -7.83
CA TYR A 91 3.30 -8.28 -8.37
C TYR A 91 2.32 -8.70 -7.27
N ASN A 92 2.57 -8.25 -6.04
CA ASN A 92 1.75 -8.54 -4.87
C ASN A 92 1.70 -10.04 -4.51
N PHE A 93 2.80 -10.78 -4.74
CA PHE A 93 2.96 -12.11 -4.15
C PHE A 93 3.75 -12.00 -2.86
N LEU A 94 3.36 -12.80 -1.86
CA LEU A 94 4.08 -12.96 -0.61
C LEU A 94 5.37 -13.76 -0.81
N THR A 95 6.42 -13.37 -0.10
CA THR A 95 7.70 -14.09 -0.08
C THR A 95 7.53 -15.47 0.56
N VAL A 96 8.06 -16.50 -0.10
CA VAL A 96 7.95 -17.89 0.38
C VAL A 96 9.18 -18.24 1.21
N GLY A 97 8.97 -18.92 2.35
CA GLY A 97 10.04 -19.46 3.19
C GLY A 97 10.56 -18.51 4.27
N ASP A 98 9.97 -17.33 4.40
CA ASP A 98 10.23 -16.41 5.51
C ASP A 98 9.36 -16.78 6.71
N SER A 99 9.99 -17.19 7.82
CA SER A 99 9.27 -17.62 9.02
C SER A 99 8.56 -16.48 9.75
N GLU A 100 9.15 -15.28 9.78
CA GLU A 100 8.54 -14.12 10.45
C GLU A 100 7.32 -13.63 9.65
N LEU A 101 7.42 -13.63 8.32
CA LEU A 101 6.28 -13.33 7.46
C LEU A 101 5.18 -14.39 7.61
N ASN A 102 5.53 -15.67 7.71
CA ASN A 102 4.58 -16.76 7.95
C ASN A 102 3.81 -16.54 9.27
N GLU A 103 4.50 -16.17 10.35
CA GLU A 103 3.87 -15.86 11.64
C GLU A 103 2.93 -14.66 11.53
N PHE A 104 3.37 -13.60 10.83
CA PHE A 104 2.56 -12.41 10.58
C PHE A 104 1.27 -12.73 9.83
N VAL A 105 1.34 -13.40 8.68
CA VAL A 105 0.15 -13.68 7.87
C VAL A 105 -0.76 -14.70 8.54
N SER A 106 -0.20 -15.66 9.28
CA SER A 106 -1.00 -16.59 10.09
C SER A 106 -1.78 -15.84 11.17
N CYS A 107 -1.15 -14.87 11.84
CA CYS A 107 -1.81 -14.02 12.83
C CYS A 107 -2.93 -13.19 12.19
N SER A 108 -2.63 -12.48 11.10
CA SER A 108 -3.56 -11.58 10.43
C SER A 108 -4.78 -12.34 9.92
N TRP A 109 -4.58 -13.45 9.19
CA TRP A 109 -5.66 -14.27 8.66
C TRP A 109 -6.48 -14.96 9.74
N SER A 110 -5.87 -15.30 10.88
CA SER A 110 -6.62 -15.83 12.03
C SER A 110 -7.55 -14.77 12.63
N LYS A 111 -7.06 -13.53 12.80
CA LYS A 111 -7.86 -12.42 13.32
C LYS A 111 -8.99 -12.00 12.38
N ALA A 112 -8.72 -11.98 11.07
CA ALA A 112 -9.74 -11.76 10.04
C ALA A 112 -10.72 -12.94 9.91
N GLY A 113 -10.39 -14.08 10.53
CA GLY A 113 -11.21 -15.28 10.56
C GLY A 113 -11.17 -16.09 9.25
N TYR A 114 -10.16 -15.88 8.40
CA TYR A 114 -9.89 -16.66 7.19
C TYR A 114 -9.18 -17.98 7.50
N LEU A 115 -8.48 -18.04 8.62
CA LEU A 115 -7.88 -19.27 9.11
C LEU A 115 -8.74 -19.86 10.23
N THR A 116 -9.21 -21.08 10.01
CA THR A 116 -9.83 -21.93 11.04
C THR A 116 -8.77 -22.77 11.73
N GLY A 117 -9.06 -23.33 12.91
CA GLY A 117 -8.08 -24.11 13.68
C GLY A 117 -7.41 -25.22 12.85
N GLY A 118 -6.09 -25.40 13.04
CA GLY A 118 -5.31 -26.46 12.38
C GLY A 118 -4.94 -26.18 10.92
N SER A 119 -4.56 -24.93 10.60
CA SER A 119 -4.10 -24.51 9.26
C SER A 119 -5.14 -24.60 8.14
N LYS A 120 -6.42 -24.78 8.49
CA LYS A 120 -7.51 -24.90 7.51
C LYS A 120 -8.05 -23.53 7.13
N ILE A 121 -8.32 -23.33 5.85
CA ILE A 121 -8.78 -22.05 5.32
C ILE A 121 -10.32 -22.02 5.26
N ASP A 122 -10.92 -20.90 5.66
CA ASP A 122 -12.33 -20.59 5.42
C ASP A 122 -12.50 -19.97 4.03
N ALA A 123 -12.66 -20.84 3.03
CA ALA A 123 -12.80 -20.43 1.63
C ALA A 123 -13.98 -19.46 1.41
N ASN A 124 -15.08 -19.60 2.16
CA ASN A 124 -16.26 -18.74 1.98
C ASN A 124 -15.95 -17.29 2.39
N LYS A 125 -15.26 -17.08 3.51
CA LYS A 125 -14.86 -15.73 3.92
C LYS A 125 -13.84 -15.12 2.98
N ILE A 126 -12.89 -15.91 2.47
CA ILE A 126 -11.92 -15.42 1.49
C ILE A 126 -12.62 -15.03 0.19
N LYS A 127 -13.62 -15.78 -0.28
CA LYS A 127 -14.41 -15.40 -1.46
C LYS A 127 -15.08 -14.04 -1.27
N VAL A 128 -15.67 -13.79 -0.10
CA VAL A 128 -16.26 -12.48 0.23
C VAL A 128 -15.19 -11.38 0.16
N TRP A 129 -14.02 -11.60 0.78
CA TRP A 129 -12.93 -10.63 0.73
C TRP A 129 -12.42 -10.37 -0.69
N MET A 130 -12.19 -11.42 -1.49
CA MET A 130 -11.77 -11.31 -2.90
C MET A 130 -12.80 -10.56 -3.74
N HIS A 131 -14.09 -10.83 -3.51
CA HIS A 131 -15.15 -10.12 -4.21
C HIS A 131 -15.11 -8.62 -3.90
N GLU A 132 -15.13 -8.25 -2.61
CA GLU A 132 -15.22 -6.86 -2.19
C GLU A 132 -13.94 -6.06 -2.44
N ASN A 133 -12.77 -6.67 -2.29
CA ASN A 133 -11.49 -5.97 -2.35
C ASN A 133 -10.79 -6.04 -3.70
N LEU A 134 -11.12 -7.01 -4.56
CA LEU A 134 -10.42 -7.21 -5.83
C LEU A 134 -11.37 -7.18 -7.04
N VAL A 135 -12.34 -8.10 -7.09
CA VAL A 135 -13.23 -8.27 -8.25
C VAL A 135 -14.11 -7.04 -8.46
N LYS A 136 -14.85 -6.61 -7.43
CA LYS A 136 -15.76 -5.46 -7.48
C LYS A 136 -15.05 -4.14 -7.80
N LYS A 137 -13.77 -4.01 -7.43
CA LYS A 137 -12.95 -2.82 -7.69
C LYS A 137 -12.27 -2.86 -9.07
N THR A 138 -12.45 -3.93 -9.84
CA THR A 138 -11.86 -4.09 -11.18
C THR A 138 -12.98 -4.22 -12.23
N PRO A 139 -13.34 -3.13 -12.92
CA PRO A 139 -14.47 -3.11 -13.87
C PRO A 139 -14.40 -4.18 -14.97
N ASP A 140 -13.20 -4.56 -15.40
CA ASP A 140 -12.96 -5.53 -16.48
C ASP A 140 -12.51 -6.91 -15.97
N ALA A 141 -12.82 -7.26 -14.72
CA ALA A 141 -12.48 -8.56 -14.16
C ALA A 141 -13.16 -9.69 -14.96
N LYS A 142 -12.37 -10.60 -15.52
CA LYS A 142 -12.84 -11.79 -16.24
C LYS A 142 -13.05 -13.02 -15.36
N VAL A 143 -12.83 -12.86 -14.06
CA VAL A 143 -12.88 -13.92 -13.04
C VAL A 143 -13.75 -13.48 -11.88
N THR A 144 -14.44 -14.44 -11.30
CA THR A 144 -15.21 -14.30 -10.06
C THR A 144 -14.33 -14.61 -8.86
N ALA A 145 -14.83 -14.32 -7.64
CA ALA A 145 -14.17 -14.74 -6.43
C ALA A 145 -14.11 -16.28 -6.29
N GLU A 146 -15.10 -16.99 -6.85
CA GLU A 146 -15.10 -18.45 -6.91
C GLU A 146 -13.92 -18.97 -7.73
N ASP A 147 -13.71 -18.39 -8.93
CA ASP A 147 -12.64 -18.77 -9.85
C ASP A 147 -11.24 -18.57 -9.24
N LEU A 148 -11.12 -17.58 -8.34
CA LEU A 148 -9.87 -17.30 -7.62
C LEU A 148 -9.63 -18.26 -6.46
N VAL A 149 -10.66 -18.57 -5.67
CA VAL A 149 -10.50 -19.26 -4.38
C VAL A 149 -10.58 -20.77 -4.49
N GLU A 150 -11.53 -21.31 -5.27
CA GLU A 150 -11.78 -22.75 -5.32
C GLU A 150 -10.55 -23.58 -5.73
N PRO A 151 -9.77 -23.19 -6.76
CA PRO A 151 -8.59 -23.95 -7.15
C PRO A 151 -7.49 -23.96 -6.07
N CYS A 152 -7.54 -23.04 -5.12
CA CYS A 152 -6.51 -22.84 -4.10
C CYS A 152 -6.90 -23.37 -2.72
N ARG A 153 -8.15 -23.82 -2.52
CA ARG A 153 -8.70 -24.17 -1.20
C ARG A 153 -7.97 -25.32 -0.49
N ASP A 154 -7.44 -26.26 -1.27
CA ASP A 154 -6.79 -27.48 -0.79
C ASP A 154 -5.25 -27.35 -0.74
N VAL A 155 -4.72 -26.16 -1.05
CA VAL A 155 -3.29 -25.87 -0.95
C VAL A 155 -2.88 -25.87 0.52
N THR A 156 -1.80 -26.60 0.83
CA THR A 156 -1.28 -26.74 2.20
C THR A 156 0.22 -26.43 2.27
N GLY A 157 0.61 -25.87 3.41
CA GLY A 157 1.98 -25.57 3.77
C GLY A 157 2.53 -26.49 4.85
N LYS A 158 3.79 -26.24 5.23
CA LYS A 158 4.46 -26.91 6.35
C LYS A 158 3.83 -26.54 7.70
N ASP A 159 3.29 -25.34 7.79
CA ASP A 159 2.61 -24.78 8.94
C ASP A 159 1.46 -23.86 8.48
N SER A 160 0.74 -23.25 9.43
CA SER A 160 -0.37 -22.33 9.15
C SER A 160 0.05 -21.13 8.31
N GLY A 161 1.21 -20.53 8.59
CA GLY A 161 1.69 -19.36 7.86
C GLY A 161 2.09 -19.71 6.43
N ASP A 162 2.86 -20.79 6.25
CA ASP A 162 3.23 -21.29 4.92
C ASP A 162 1.98 -21.68 4.11
N THR A 163 0.93 -22.20 4.77
CA THR A 163 -0.36 -22.48 4.13
C THR A 163 -1.00 -21.20 3.62
N VAL A 164 -1.08 -20.16 4.46
CA VAL A 164 -1.63 -18.85 4.08
C VAL A 164 -0.86 -18.25 2.91
N VAL A 165 0.48 -18.20 2.98
CA VAL A 165 1.33 -17.67 1.91
C VAL A 165 1.05 -18.38 0.58
N LYS A 166 1.00 -19.72 0.59
CA LYS A 166 0.78 -20.51 -0.62
C LYS A 166 -0.63 -20.34 -1.19
N VAL A 167 -1.65 -20.32 -0.33
CA VAL A 167 -3.04 -20.09 -0.75
C VAL A 167 -3.18 -18.70 -1.36
N TYR A 168 -2.66 -17.66 -0.70
CA TYR A 168 -2.66 -16.30 -1.23
C TYR A 168 -1.95 -16.20 -2.59
N ASN A 169 -0.74 -16.74 -2.69
CA ASN A 169 0.03 -16.73 -3.93
C ASN A 169 -0.65 -17.53 -5.06
N CYS A 170 -1.35 -18.62 -4.73
CA CYS A 170 -2.16 -19.36 -5.70
C CYS A 170 -3.28 -18.45 -6.27
N MET A 171 -4.03 -17.76 -5.41
CA MET A 171 -5.11 -16.86 -5.86
C MET A 171 -4.58 -15.69 -6.70
N MET A 172 -3.46 -15.09 -6.28
CA MET A 172 -2.80 -14.03 -7.03
C MET A 172 -2.28 -14.50 -8.39
N THR A 173 -1.84 -15.76 -8.50
CA THR A 173 -1.43 -16.35 -9.78
C THR A 173 -2.61 -16.39 -10.75
N ILE A 174 -3.76 -16.89 -10.32
CA ILE A 174 -4.98 -16.98 -11.14
C ILE A 174 -5.45 -15.58 -11.53
N TRP A 175 -5.44 -14.64 -10.59
CA TRP A 175 -5.78 -13.25 -10.85
C TRP A 175 -4.92 -12.65 -11.97
N TRP A 176 -3.60 -12.77 -11.87
CA TRP A 176 -2.69 -12.25 -12.90
C TRP A 176 -2.86 -12.95 -14.23
N GLN A 177 -3.06 -14.27 -14.25
CA GLN A 177 -3.32 -15.03 -15.47
C GLN A 177 -4.63 -14.63 -16.16
N SER A 178 -5.66 -14.22 -15.41
CA SER A 178 -6.93 -13.78 -15.99
C SER A 178 -6.87 -12.45 -16.75
N ARG A 179 -5.80 -11.67 -16.54
CA ARG A 179 -5.62 -10.32 -17.09
C ARG A 179 -4.88 -10.31 -18.43
N TRP A 180 -4.24 -11.41 -18.83
CA TRP A 180 -3.44 -11.54 -20.06
C TRP A 180 -3.93 -12.71 -20.91
#